data_AF-A0A2X2KM32-F1
#
_entry.id   AF-A0A2X2KM32-F1
#
_cell.length_a   1.000
_cell.length_b   1.000
_cell.length_c   1.000
_cell.angle_alpha   90.00
_cell.angle_beta   90.00
_cell.angle_gamma   90.00
#
_symmetry.space_group_name_H-M   'P 1'
#
loop_
_entity.id
_entity.type
_entity.pdbx_description
1 polymer ?
#
loop_
_entity_poly.entity_id
_entity_poly.type
_entity_poly.pdbx_seq_one_letter_code
_entity_poly.pdbx_strand_id
1 'polypeptide(L)'
;MRLYLGGDSGYDNHFKEIGNQLGPFDLAILENGQYDLSWKHIHMMPEEVVQAAHDLKATLLFPVHSSKFVLANHAWNEPLERISKEAIRQQQPLLTPMIGQVIDLDQPPLTPSYWWRK
;
A
#
# COMPACT_ATOMS: atom_id res chain seq x y z
N MET A 1 -2.27 9.92 -16.26
CA MET A 1 -2.20 9.10 -15.04
C MET A 1 -3.53 9.14 -14.30
N ARG A 2 -4.09 7.97 -13.94
CA ARG A 2 -5.22 7.79 -13.03
C ARG A 2 -4.70 7.36 -11.68
N LEU A 3 -5.02 8.12 -10.64
CA LEU A 3 -4.56 7.87 -9.28
C LEU A 3 -5.75 7.51 -8.40
N TYR A 4 -5.58 6.48 -7.58
CA TYR A 4 -6.44 6.19 -6.43
C TYR A 4 -5.71 6.59 -5.16
N LEU A 5 -6.31 7.48 -4.36
CA LEU A 5 -5.81 7.88 -3.05
C LEU A 5 -6.76 7.33 -1.99
N GLY A 6 -6.34 6.26 -1.31
CA GLY A 6 -7.05 5.69 -0.18
C GLY A 6 -6.75 6.45 1.11
N GLY A 7 -7.78 6.59 1.95
CA GLY A 7 -7.60 6.92 3.37
C GLY A 7 -7.64 5.65 4.22
N ASP A 8 -7.76 5.84 5.53
CA ASP A 8 -7.91 4.74 6.49
C ASP A 8 -9.20 3.96 6.20
N SER A 9 -9.06 2.65 6.02
CA SER A 9 -10.15 1.74 5.66
C SER A 9 -9.78 0.30 6.00
N GLY A 10 -10.77 -0.50 6.39
CA GLY A 10 -10.62 -1.95 6.41
C GLY A 10 -10.85 -2.55 5.03
N TYR A 11 -10.34 -3.76 4.80
CA TYR A 11 -10.54 -4.44 3.52
C TYR A 11 -11.96 -5.03 3.40
N ASP A 12 -12.60 -4.79 2.25
CA ASP A 12 -13.87 -5.41 1.82
C ASP A 12 -14.03 -5.26 0.29
N ASN A 13 -15.16 -5.72 -0.26
CA ASN A 13 -15.47 -5.76 -1.69
C ASN A 13 -15.47 -4.39 -2.40
N HIS A 14 -15.54 -3.28 -1.66
CA HIS A 14 -15.62 -1.94 -2.22
C HIS A 14 -14.41 -1.60 -3.12
N PHE A 15 -13.20 -2.10 -2.81
CA PHE A 15 -12.03 -1.91 -3.69
C PHE A 15 -12.23 -2.54 -5.07
N LYS A 16 -12.83 -3.73 -5.11
CA LYS A 16 -13.13 -4.44 -6.35
C LYS A 16 -14.23 -3.76 -7.13
N GLU A 17 -15.26 -3.27 -6.45
CA GLU A 17 -16.33 -2.49 -7.06
C GLU A 17 -15.77 -1.21 -7.69
N ILE A 18 -14.91 -0.48 -6.98
CA ILE A 18 -14.21 0.71 -7.48
C ILE A 18 -13.34 0.37 -8.69
N GLY A 19 -12.52 -0.68 -8.62
CA GLY A 19 -11.68 -1.12 -9.74
C GLY A 19 -12.47 -1.60 -10.96
N ASN A 20 -13.71 -2.08 -10.76
CA ASN A 20 -14.62 -2.42 -11.85
C ASN A 20 -15.27 -1.21 -12.50
N GLN A 21 -15.61 -0.18 -11.71
CA GLN A 21 -16.30 1.00 -12.22
C GLN A 21 -15.36 2.06 -12.77
N LEU A 22 -14.20 2.28 -12.13
CA LEU A 22 -13.32 3.42 -12.38
C LEU A 22 -11.92 3.02 -12.86
N GLY A 23 -11.51 1.77 -12.60
CA GLY A 23 -10.20 1.25 -12.95
C GLY A 23 -10.00 1.01 -14.47
N PRO A 24 -8.78 0.62 -14.88
CA PRO A 24 -7.58 0.43 -14.05
C PRO A 24 -6.98 1.76 -13.58
N PHE A 25 -6.23 1.71 -12.47
CA PHE A 25 -5.46 2.86 -11.98
C PHE A 25 -3.98 2.69 -12.32
N ASP A 26 -3.31 3.78 -12.63
CA ASP A 26 -1.86 3.77 -12.85
C ASP A 26 -1.11 3.67 -11.51
N LEU A 27 -1.64 4.33 -10.48
CA LEU A 27 -1.08 4.35 -9.12
C LEU A 27 -2.19 4.26 -8.07
N ALA A 28 -2.06 3.33 -7.13
CA ALA A 28 -2.83 3.30 -5.89
C ALA A 28 -1.92 3.69 -4.71
N ILE A 29 -2.31 4.73 -3.99
CA ILE A 29 -1.71 5.14 -2.73
C ILE A 29 -2.64 4.63 -1.62
N LEU A 30 -2.18 3.65 -0.84
CA LEU A 30 -3.00 2.97 0.16
C LEU A 30 -2.30 2.95 1.51
N GLU A 31 -3.07 3.02 2.58
CA GLU A 31 -2.54 2.89 3.93
C GLU A 31 -1.93 1.48 4.17
N ASN A 32 -0.85 1.42 4.95
CA ASN A 32 -0.13 0.20 5.29
C ASN A 32 0.52 0.35 6.67
N GLY A 33 -0.28 0.40 7.71
CA GLY A 33 0.21 0.54 9.08
C GLY A 33 -0.93 0.70 10.05
N GLN A 34 -0.63 0.77 11.34
CA GLN A 34 -1.63 0.92 12.39
C GLN A 34 -2.67 -0.19 12.41
N TYR A 35 -2.36 -1.36 11.85
CA TYR A 35 -3.29 -2.49 11.78
C TYR A 35 -3.29 -3.33 13.06
N ASP A 36 -4.44 -3.94 13.35
CA ASP A 36 -4.63 -4.99 14.35
C ASP A 36 -5.91 -5.73 14.01
N LEU A 37 -6.00 -7.01 14.39
CA LEU A 37 -7.20 -7.82 14.18
C LEU A 37 -8.43 -7.23 14.89
N SER A 38 -8.22 -6.48 15.98
CA SER A 38 -9.27 -5.85 16.78
C SER A 38 -9.99 -4.72 16.05
N TRP A 39 -9.38 -4.13 15.01
CA TRP A 39 -9.96 -3.03 14.24
C TRP A 39 -9.72 -3.18 12.73
N LYS A 40 -9.67 -4.42 12.25
CA LYS A 40 -9.52 -4.78 10.82
C LYS A 40 -10.51 -4.12 9.86
N HIS A 41 -11.63 -3.61 10.36
CA HIS A 41 -12.65 -2.93 9.55
C HIS A 41 -12.32 -1.46 9.27
N ILE A 42 -11.31 -0.90 9.93
CA ILE A 42 -10.86 0.48 9.75
C ILE A 42 -9.37 0.60 9.41
N HIS A 43 -8.59 -0.48 9.51
CA HIS A 43 -7.23 -0.58 9.01
C HIS A 43 -6.95 -1.93 8.37
N MET A 44 -6.41 -1.93 7.15
CA MET A 44 -6.01 -3.14 6.42
C MET A 44 -4.77 -3.79 7.01
N MET A 45 -4.75 -5.12 7.05
CA MET A 45 -3.51 -5.87 7.21
C MET A 45 -2.60 -5.64 5.98
N PRO A 46 -1.26 -5.67 6.10
CA PRO A 46 -0.36 -5.40 4.96
C PRO A 46 -0.64 -6.27 3.75
N GLU A 47 -1.07 -7.52 3.97
CA GLU A 47 -1.42 -8.43 2.90
C GLU A 47 -2.73 -8.05 2.18
N GLU A 48 -3.68 -7.50 2.92
CA GLU A 48 -4.93 -6.97 2.38
C GLU A 48 -4.71 -5.69 1.55
N VAL A 49 -3.69 -4.90 1.87
CA VAL A 49 -3.31 -3.71 1.07
C VAL A 49 -2.88 -4.12 -0.34
N VAL A 50 -2.11 -5.19 -0.47
CA VAL A 50 -1.70 -5.73 -1.79
C VAL A 50 -2.93 -6.25 -2.53
N GLN A 51 -3.82 -6.96 -1.82
CA GLN A 51 -5.07 -7.45 -2.40
C GLN A 51 -5.98 -6.29 -2.87
N ALA A 52 -6.11 -5.22 -2.09
CA ALA A 52 -6.85 -4.02 -2.46
C ALA A 52 -6.29 -3.36 -3.72
N ALA A 53 -4.96 -3.30 -3.88
CA ALA A 53 -4.33 -2.79 -5.09
C ALA A 53 -4.67 -3.63 -6.33
N HIS A 54 -4.68 -4.97 -6.20
CA HIS A 54 -5.12 -5.87 -7.27
C HIS A 54 -6.60 -5.67 -7.62
N ASP A 55 -7.47 -5.54 -6.62
CA ASP A 55 -8.90 -5.34 -6.81
C ASP A 55 -9.22 -3.98 -7.45
N LEU A 56 -8.44 -2.95 -7.13
CA LEU A 56 -8.43 -1.66 -7.82
C LEU A 56 -7.86 -1.75 -9.25
N LYS A 57 -7.21 -2.86 -9.63
CA LYS A 57 -6.47 -3.03 -10.88
C LYS A 57 -5.38 -1.97 -11.03
N ALA A 58 -4.64 -1.72 -9.95
CA ALA A 58 -3.58 -0.74 -9.91
C ALA A 58 -2.27 -1.30 -10.48
N THR A 59 -1.66 -0.58 -11.42
CA THR A 59 -0.35 -0.96 -11.99
C THR A 59 0.77 -0.83 -10.97
N LEU A 60 0.73 0.21 -10.13
CA LEU A 60 1.74 0.49 -9.10
C LEU A 60 1.05 0.73 -7.75
N LEU A 61 1.62 0.17 -6.68
CA LEU A 61 1.18 0.38 -5.31
C LEU A 61 2.21 1.18 -4.52
N PHE A 62 1.78 2.31 -3.95
CA PHE A 62 2.58 3.12 -3.03
C PHE A 62 1.98 3.04 -1.62
N PRO A 63 2.54 2.19 -0.73
CA PRO A 63 2.09 2.12 0.66
C PRO A 63 2.48 3.38 1.44
N VAL A 64 1.54 3.88 2.24
CA VAL A 64 1.72 5.00 3.17
C VAL A 64 1.30 4.59 4.58
N HIS A 65 1.16 5.55 5.50
CA HIS A 65 0.61 5.34 6.85
C HIS A 65 1.50 4.54 7.84
N SER A 66 2.74 4.21 7.48
CA SER A 66 3.72 3.57 8.37
C SER A 66 4.81 4.52 8.88
N SER A 67 5.57 4.08 9.89
CA SER A 67 6.90 4.62 10.24
C SER A 67 6.97 6.07 10.75
N LYS A 68 5.83 6.68 11.11
CA LYS A 68 5.78 8.05 11.67
C LYS A 68 5.28 8.12 13.11
N PHE A 69 4.16 7.46 13.42
CA PHE A 69 3.52 7.50 14.73
C PHE A 69 3.26 6.08 15.25
N VAL A 70 3.31 5.92 16.58
CA VAL A 70 3.05 4.63 17.26
C VAL A 70 1.61 4.62 17.72
N LEU A 71 0.72 4.05 16.89
CA LEU A 71 -0.73 3.94 17.16
C LEU A 71 -1.23 2.49 17.10
N ALA A 72 -0.33 1.51 16.98
CA ALA A 72 -0.63 0.08 17.02
C ALA A 72 0.56 -0.71 17.62
N ASN A 73 0.36 -2.01 17.82
CA ASN A 73 1.27 -2.88 18.58
C ASN A 73 2.39 -3.53 17.74
N HIS A 74 2.42 -3.31 16.42
CA HIS A 74 3.47 -3.85 15.54
C HIS A 74 4.74 -2.99 15.57
N ALA A 75 5.89 -3.55 15.20
CA ALA A 75 7.12 -2.77 15.07
C ALA A 75 7.00 -1.72 13.95
N TRP A 76 7.74 -0.60 14.05
CA TRP A 76 7.61 0.53 13.12
C TRP A 76 7.92 0.20 11.65
N ASN A 77 8.75 -0.82 11.41
CA ASN A 77 9.18 -1.29 10.08
C ASN A 77 8.44 -2.55 9.63
N GLU A 78 7.71 -3.23 10.52
CA GLU A 78 6.99 -4.47 10.20
C GLU A 78 5.99 -4.30 9.02
N PRO A 79 5.21 -3.21 8.90
CA PRO A 79 4.31 -3.04 7.76
C PRO A 79 5.05 -3.01 6.42
N LEU A 80 6.22 -2.38 6.37
CA LEU A 80 7.04 -2.27 5.16
C LEU A 80 7.65 -3.63 4.79
N GLU A 81 8.04 -4.44 5.78
CA GLU A 81 8.50 -5.81 5.53
C GLU A 81 7.40 -6.72 4.99
N ARG A 82 6.24 -6.71 5.66
CA ARG A 82 5.14 -7.60 5.31
C ARG A 82 4.56 -7.28 3.95
N ILE A 83 4.30 -6.01 3.65
CA ILE A 83 3.78 -5.62 2.33
C ILE A 83 4.77 -5.94 1.23
N SER A 84 6.08 -5.77 1.48
CA SER A 84 7.12 -6.08 0.51
C SER A 84 7.16 -7.57 0.15
N LYS A 85 7.09 -8.42 1.17
CA LYS A 85 7.03 -9.87 0.99
C LYS A 85 5.78 -10.27 0.21
N GLU A 86 4.65 -9.68 0.55
CA GLU A 86 3.38 -9.99 -0.10
C GLU A 86 3.32 -9.51 -1.55
N ALA A 87 3.81 -8.31 -1.83
CA ALA A 87 3.84 -7.75 -3.17
C ALA A 87 4.70 -8.60 -4.12
N ILE A 88 5.83 -9.15 -3.63
CA ILE A 88 6.62 -10.13 -4.38
C ILE A 88 5.80 -11.40 -4.65
N ARG A 89 5.07 -11.90 -3.64
CA ARG A 89 4.24 -13.12 -3.76
C ARG A 89 3.14 -12.96 -4.81
N GLN A 90 2.49 -11.79 -4.85
CA GLN A 90 1.38 -11.51 -5.77
C GLN A 90 1.80 -10.81 -7.08
N GLN A 91 3.11 -10.55 -7.27
CA GLN A 91 3.65 -9.83 -8.43
C GLN A 91 3.08 -8.41 -8.59
N GLN A 92 2.82 -7.71 -7.47
CA GLN A 92 2.40 -6.31 -7.45
C GLN A 92 3.63 -5.39 -7.39
N PRO A 93 3.86 -4.52 -8.38
CA PRO A 93 4.93 -3.53 -8.29
C PRO A 93 4.71 -2.57 -7.11
N LEU A 94 5.78 -2.31 -6.36
CA LEU A 94 5.79 -1.38 -5.22
C LEU A 94 6.64 -0.15 -5.49
N LEU A 95 6.14 0.99 -5.02
CA LEU A 95 6.85 2.25 -4.90
C LEU A 95 7.05 2.55 -3.41
N THR A 96 8.29 2.44 -2.92
CA THR A 96 8.65 2.66 -1.51
C THR A 96 9.75 3.72 -1.37
N PRO A 97 9.45 5.00 -1.68
CA PRO A 97 10.41 6.09 -1.50
C PRO A 97 10.80 6.23 -0.03
N MET A 98 12.02 6.72 0.20
CA MET A 98 12.41 7.16 1.54
C MET A 98 11.56 8.38 1.94
N ILE A 99 11.27 8.53 3.23
CA ILE A 99 10.52 9.70 3.72
C ILE A 99 11.22 10.99 3.29
N GLY A 100 10.50 11.84 2.55
CA GLY A 100 11.02 13.08 1.98
C GLY A 100 11.67 12.96 0.59
N GLN A 101 11.79 11.75 0.04
CA GLN A 101 12.27 11.55 -1.33
C GLN A 101 11.20 12.02 -2.34
N VAL A 102 11.63 12.84 -3.30
CA VAL A 102 10.81 13.26 -4.45
C VAL A 102 10.82 12.14 -5.49
N ILE A 103 9.64 11.82 -6.03
CA ILE A 103 9.45 10.85 -7.12
C ILE A 103 8.82 11.55 -8.30
N ASP A 104 9.40 11.34 -9.48
CA ASP A 104 8.77 11.66 -10.76
C ASP A 104 7.75 10.55 -11.09
N LEU A 105 6.48 10.91 -11.20
CA LEU A 105 5.40 9.96 -11.47
C LEU A 105 5.27 9.62 -12.95
N ASP A 106 5.86 10.40 -13.85
CA ASP A 106 5.95 10.07 -15.28
C ASP A 106 7.06 9.03 -15.54
N GLN A 107 8.04 8.95 -14.64
CA GLN A 107 9.16 8.00 -14.68
C GLN A 107 9.43 7.40 -13.29
N PRO A 108 8.48 6.62 -12.74
CA PRO A 108 8.65 6.04 -11.42
C PRO A 108 9.81 5.03 -11.41
N PRO A 109 10.53 4.89 -10.28
CA PRO A 109 11.59 3.90 -10.18
C PRO A 109 11.03 2.49 -10.40
N LEU A 110 11.75 1.70 -11.20
CA LEU A 110 11.35 0.33 -11.54
C LEU A 110 11.57 -0.67 -10.39
N THR A 111 12.40 -0.31 -9.41
CA THR A 111 12.73 -1.16 -8.27
C THR A 111 12.34 -0.47 -6.96
N PRO A 112 11.64 -1.17 -6.04
CA PRO A 112 11.35 -0.65 -4.73
C PRO A 112 12.66 -0.50 -3.92
N SER A 113 12.70 0.50 -3.06
CA SER A 113 13.78 0.67 -2.11
C SER A 113 13.41 0.06 -0.75
N TYR A 114 14.37 -0.55 -0.07
CA TYR A 114 14.17 -1.21 1.23
C TYR A 114 14.90 -0.45 2.33
N TRP A 115 14.69 0.87 2.42
CA TRP A 115 15.48 1.77 3.25
C TRP A 115 15.41 1.47 4.75
N TRP A 116 14.38 0.77 5.22
CA TRP A 116 14.15 0.39 6.62
C TRP A 116 14.95 -0.85 7.07
N ARG A 117 15.70 -1.51 6.17
CA ARG A 117 16.54 -2.69 6.46
C ARG A 117 17.98 -2.35 6.84
N LYS A 118 18.30 -1.07 7.03
CA LYS A 118 19.67 -0.59 7.29
C LYS A 118 20.00 -0.59 8.78
#